data_AF-A0A538L963-F1
#
_entry.id   AF-A0A538L963-F1
#
_cell.length_a   1.000
_cell.length_b   1.000
_cell.length_c   1.000
_cell.angle_alpha   90.00
_cell.angle_beta   90.00
_cell.angle_gamma   90.00
#
_symmetry.space_group_name_H-M   'P 1'
#
loop_
_entity.id
_entity.type
_entity.pdbx_description
1 polymer ?
#
loop_
_entity_poly.entity_id
_entity_poly.type
_entity_poly.pdbx_seq_one_letter_code
_entity_poly.pdbx_strand_id
1 'polypeptide(L)'
;MRPRDRRGGGVQGVPDAAVGSGGADRLDRARGARHRATPDPHRRRERRQRLQRPRPSLPQRRQRHRAQPPAGRVRDRRRARDDARRHARPRRRERVTHLALRRGRVVSVDRRGPAAEVTVDVGGEPRPAISYGRLTGEAEAGDEVLVNVAARDLGLGSGGFDIVHANLTRGCEGGGPAGAHVMKLNYSSLQHAVAPLEERAGELARPVDRPVAVIAVHGQLPCVAWAAGAARSGLRVGYVQTAGGALPGELSGTVRELRDRGLLADHVTAGPAFGGEQEAITTAGALHAGFTALGWDAAIAGPGPGILGSATELGHGGLAALDTAHAALALGCRVVIVPRMSSGDPRDRHRGLSHHTQTVLEMLLAPVLVAVPDSEQLDLPGTVRLRPAEPDLDGYAESGLAAHTMGRSMSEDQLFFRAALAGGAVLAAEAGDAG
;
A
#
# COMPACT_ATOMS: atom_id res chain seq x y z
N MET A 1 14.70 7.73 -65.14
CA MET A 1 15.42 8.91 -65.65
C MET A 1 15.50 9.93 -64.51
N ARG A 2 16.72 10.22 -64.02
CA ARG A 2 17.09 11.18 -62.95
C ARG A 2 17.00 12.65 -63.46
N PRO A 3 17.33 13.74 -62.69
CA PRO A 3 17.94 13.83 -61.32
C PRO A 3 17.30 14.87 -60.36
N ARG A 4 17.41 14.66 -59.04
CA ARG A 4 18.24 15.40 -58.01
C ARG A 4 18.06 16.93 -57.94
N ASP A 5 17.74 17.43 -56.75
CA ASP A 5 18.68 18.32 -56.07
C ASP A 5 18.61 18.27 -54.53
N ARG A 6 19.76 18.58 -53.90
CA ARG A 6 20.10 18.46 -52.46
C ARG A 6 20.06 19.81 -51.74
N ARG A 7 19.78 19.79 -50.43
CA ARG A 7 20.36 20.55 -49.28
C ARG A 7 19.39 20.35 -48.10
N GLY A 8 19.74 20.03 -46.86
CA GLY A 8 20.97 20.16 -46.07
C GLY A 8 20.60 20.87 -44.76
N GLY A 9 20.63 20.18 -43.61
CA GLY A 9 20.39 20.78 -42.28
C GLY A 9 20.36 19.70 -41.19
N GLY A 10 21.42 19.62 -40.38
CA GLY A 10 21.78 18.46 -39.58
C GLY A 10 21.19 18.39 -38.17
N VAL A 11 21.20 17.17 -37.64
CA VAL A 11 20.86 16.80 -36.26
C VAL A 11 22.14 16.32 -35.56
N GLN A 12 22.49 16.96 -34.44
CA GLN A 12 23.45 16.48 -33.44
C GLN A 12 22.78 15.32 -32.67
N GLY A 13 23.35 14.16 -32.37
CA GLY A 13 24.72 13.76 -32.09
C GLY A 13 24.72 13.05 -30.72
N VAL A 14 24.61 11.72 -30.70
CA VAL A 14 24.81 10.86 -29.50
C VAL A 14 25.75 9.72 -29.92
N PRO A 15 26.86 9.45 -29.21
CA PRO A 15 27.90 8.55 -29.70
C PRO A 15 27.64 7.07 -29.40
N ASP A 16 28.02 6.24 -30.37
CA ASP A 16 28.07 4.78 -30.36
C ASP A 16 29.01 4.20 -29.28
N ALA A 17 28.56 3.13 -28.62
CA ALA A 17 29.41 2.24 -27.85
C ALA A 17 29.81 1.04 -28.71
N ALA A 18 31.12 0.88 -28.87
CA ALA A 18 31.77 -0.09 -29.73
C ALA A 18 31.53 -1.55 -29.32
N VAL A 19 31.26 -2.36 -30.35
CA VAL A 19 31.28 -3.83 -30.33
C VAL A 19 32.74 -4.29 -30.40
N GLY A 20 33.18 -5.04 -29.39
CA GLY A 20 34.47 -5.73 -29.37
C GLY A 20 34.28 -7.23 -29.59
N SER A 21 34.65 -7.71 -30.77
CA SER A 21 34.82 -9.11 -31.13
C SER A 21 36.13 -9.68 -30.57
N GLY A 22 36.12 -10.90 -30.04
CA GLY A 22 37.36 -11.66 -29.85
C GLY A 22 37.22 -12.98 -29.09
N GLY A 23 37.47 -14.08 -29.80
CA GLY A 23 38.20 -15.23 -29.25
C GLY A 23 37.37 -16.38 -28.69
N ALA A 24 37.09 -17.37 -29.54
CA ALA A 24 36.83 -18.73 -29.12
C ALA A 24 38.14 -19.41 -28.70
N ASP A 25 38.13 -20.13 -27.56
CA ASP A 25 38.93 -21.33 -27.41
C ASP A 25 38.27 -22.31 -26.44
N ARG A 26 38.17 -23.56 -26.90
CA ARG A 26 37.66 -24.72 -26.14
C ARG A 26 38.75 -25.19 -25.18
N LEU A 27 38.37 -25.64 -23.98
CA LEU A 27 39.00 -26.80 -23.34
C LEU A 27 38.05 -27.44 -22.32
N ASP A 28 38.10 -28.76 -22.31
CA ASP A 28 37.21 -29.73 -21.68
C ASP A 28 37.77 -30.18 -20.30
N ARG A 29 36.85 -30.70 -19.45
CA ARG A 29 37.03 -31.58 -18.27
C ARG A 29 37.29 -31.04 -16.84
N ALA A 30 36.40 -31.53 -15.96
CA ALA A 30 36.62 -32.25 -14.69
C ALA A 30 36.36 -31.54 -13.32
N ARG A 31 35.27 -32.00 -12.68
CA ARG A 31 35.03 -32.37 -11.26
C ARG A 31 35.99 -31.85 -10.18
N GLY A 32 35.43 -31.24 -9.11
CA GLY A 32 36.08 -31.18 -7.79
C GLY A 32 35.34 -30.30 -6.78
N ALA A 33 35.09 -30.82 -5.57
CA ALA A 33 34.29 -30.21 -4.52
C ALA A 33 35.12 -29.42 -3.46
N ARG A 34 34.41 -28.57 -2.70
CA ARG A 34 34.70 -27.98 -1.36
C ARG A 34 35.64 -26.76 -1.26
N HIS A 35 35.16 -25.64 -0.69
CA HIS A 35 35.37 -25.28 0.73
C HIS A 35 34.80 -23.89 1.12
N ARG A 36 34.16 -23.84 2.30
CA ARG A 36 33.77 -22.63 3.04
C ARG A 36 34.99 -21.78 3.38
N ALA A 37 34.93 -20.47 3.11
CA ALA A 37 35.95 -19.52 3.52
C ALA A 37 35.91 -19.24 5.04
N THR A 38 37.04 -19.46 5.70
CA THR A 38 37.32 -19.09 7.09
C THR A 38 37.75 -17.61 7.19
N PRO A 39 37.40 -16.85 8.24
CA PRO A 39 37.85 -15.45 8.37
C PRO A 39 39.29 -15.35 8.89
N ASP A 40 40.09 -14.49 8.24
CA ASP A 40 41.49 -14.20 8.54
C ASP A 40 41.67 -13.41 9.87
N PRO A 41 42.41 -13.95 10.86
CA PRO A 41 42.65 -13.32 12.17
C PRO A 41 43.62 -12.13 12.15
N HIS A 42 44.34 -11.86 11.06
CA HIS A 42 45.30 -10.74 11.00
C HIS A 42 44.64 -9.36 10.97
N ARG A 43 43.45 -9.22 10.34
CA ARG A 43 42.73 -7.93 10.27
C ARG A 43 42.17 -7.45 11.62
N ARG A 44 41.97 -8.34 12.60
CA ARG A 44 41.48 -7.97 13.96
C ARG A 44 42.57 -7.36 14.84
N ARG A 45 43.85 -7.67 14.61
CA ARG A 45 44.97 -7.15 15.42
C ARG A 45 45.30 -5.69 15.12
N GLU A 46 45.26 -5.28 13.84
CA GLU A 46 45.54 -3.88 13.45
C GLU A 46 44.49 -2.89 13.97
N ARG A 47 43.21 -3.31 14.05
CA ARG A 47 42.12 -2.47 14.56
C ARG A 47 42.20 -2.24 16.08
N ARG A 48 42.80 -3.17 16.85
CA ARG A 48 42.99 -3.02 18.30
C ARG A 48 44.20 -2.15 18.67
N GLN A 49 45.24 -2.09 17.84
CA GLN A 49 46.42 -1.26 18.10
C GLN A 49 46.17 0.24 17.87
N ARG A 50 45.17 0.63 17.08
CA ARG A 50 44.79 2.05 16.89
C ARG A 50 44.00 2.67 18.06
N LEU A 51 43.59 1.87 19.05
CA LEU A 51 42.78 2.33 20.19
C LEU A 51 43.56 2.54 21.51
N GLN A 52 44.89 2.38 21.51
CA GLN A 52 45.75 2.51 22.70
C GLN A 52 46.65 3.76 22.69
N ARG A 53 46.18 4.90 22.19
CA ARG A 53 46.87 6.19 22.42
C ARG A 53 46.30 6.86 23.68
N PRO A 54 47.14 7.33 24.63
CA PRO A 54 46.65 8.06 25.79
C PRO A 54 45.98 9.37 25.35
N ARG A 55 44.80 9.66 25.89
CA ARG A 55 44.16 10.98 25.73
C ARG A 55 45.01 12.04 26.44
N PRO A 56 45.23 13.23 25.86
CA PRO A 56 45.86 14.32 26.59
C PRO A 56 44.95 14.75 27.76
N SER A 57 45.55 15.01 28.91
CA SER A 57 44.89 15.51 30.11
C SER A 57 44.22 16.86 29.84
N LEU A 58 42.95 17.01 30.26
CA LEU A 58 42.21 18.28 30.25
C LEU A 58 42.98 19.35 31.05
N PRO A 59 43.02 20.63 30.60
CA PRO A 59 43.66 21.68 31.37
C PRO A 59 42.91 21.91 32.69
N GLN A 60 43.66 21.91 33.80
CA GLN A 60 43.13 22.27 35.12
C GLN A 60 42.49 23.67 35.08
N ARG A 61 41.32 23.79 35.74
CA ARG A 61 40.65 25.07 35.99
C ARG A 61 41.63 26.02 36.69
N ARG A 62 42.12 27.03 35.96
CA ARG A 62 42.80 28.18 36.56
C ARG A 62 41.82 28.88 37.50
N GLN A 63 42.19 28.96 38.78
CA GLN A 63 41.56 29.82 39.76
C GLN A 63 41.53 31.25 39.22
N ARG A 64 40.32 31.80 39.02
CA ARG A 64 40.16 33.22 38.74
C ARG A 64 40.18 33.97 40.07
N HIS A 65 41.16 34.85 40.21
CA HIS A 65 41.27 35.81 41.29
C HIS A 65 39.97 36.58 41.50
N ARG A 66 39.65 36.85 42.77
CA ARG A 66 38.61 37.78 43.21
C ARG A 66 38.79 39.13 42.51
N ALA A 67 37.87 39.47 41.62
CA ALA A 67 37.62 40.84 41.18
C ALA A 67 36.21 41.23 41.66
N GLN A 68 36.09 42.45 42.17
CA GLN A 68 34.93 43.04 42.82
C GLN A 68 33.63 42.91 42.01
N PRO A 69 32.45 42.79 42.67
CA PRO A 69 31.17 42.75 41.98
C PRO A 69 30.85 44.13 41.37
N PRO A 70 30.39 44.21 40.11
CA PRO A 70 29.87 45.47 39.57
C PRO A 70 28.54 45.80 40.23
N ALA A 71 28.30 47.11 40.42
CA ALA A 71 27.13 47.66 41.10
C ALA A 71 25.81 47.08 40.58
N GLY A 72 24.94 46.71 41.52
CA GLY A 72 23.66 46.09 41.26
C GLY A 72 22.73 46.98 40.43
N ARG A 73 22.50 46.59 39.17
CA ARG A 73 21.26 46.98 38.48
C ARG A 73 20.18 46.00 38.92
N VAL A 74 19.21 46.51 39.68
CA VAL A 74 17.96 45.81 39.98
C VAL A 74 17.30 45.48 38.64
N ARG A 75 17.46 44.23 38.18
CA ARG A 75 16.69 43.70 37.06
C ARG A 75 15.27 43.48 37.56
N ASP A 76 14.37 44.34 37.10
CA ASP A 76 12.95 44.22 37.32
C ASP A 76 12.47 42.84 36.84
N ARG A 77 12.21 41.93 37.79
CA ARG A 77 11.84 40.53 37.53
C ARG A 77 10.50 40.41 36.80
N ARG A 78 9.70 41.49 36.72
CA ARG A 78 8.44 41.51 35.98
C ARG A 78 8.68 41.56 34.46
N ARG A 79 9.58 42.41 33.95
CA ARG A 79 9.89 42.49 32.50
C ARG A 79 10.56 41.23 31.95
N ALA A 80 11.41 40.56 32.73
CA ALA A 80 12.06 39.31 32.31
C ALA A 80 11.08 38.13 32.16
N ARG A 81 9.94 38.14 32.88
CA ARG A 81 8.88 37.14 32.73
C ARG A 81 7.98 37.42 31.52
N ASP A 82 7.78 38.69 31.16
CA ASP A 82 7.00 39.08 30.00
C ASP A 82 7.75 38.85 28.67
N ASP A 83 9.07 39.09 28.64
CA ASP A 83 9.91 38.81 27.47
C ASP A 83 10.09 37.29 27.23
N ALA A 84 10.14 36.49 28.30
CA ALA A 84 10.16 35.02 28.20
C ALA A 84 8.84 34.45 27.65
N ARG A 85 7.71 35.14 27.85
CA ARG A 85 6.41 34.79 27.25
C ARG A 85 6.28 35.28 25.80
N ARG A 86 6.89 36.41 25.44
CA ARG A 86 6.95 36.93 24.06
C ARG A 86 7.92 36.14 23.16
N HIS A 87 8.87 35.40 23.74
CA HIS A 87 9.81 34.53 23.03
C HIS A 87 9.59 33.04 23.29
N ALA A 88 8.43 32.65 23.81
CA ALA A 88 7.99 31.27 23.75
C ALA A 88 7.81 30.91 22.26
N ARG A 89 8.88 30.38 21.65
CA ARG A 89 8.79 29.73 20.34
C ARG A 89 7.58 28.81 20.42
N PRO A 90 6.61 28.91 19.49
CA PRO A 90 5.46 28.00 19.51
C PRO A 90 6.03 26.59 19.63
N ARG A 91 5.60 25.84 20.64
CA ARG A 91 5.97 24.43 20.81
C ARG A 91 5.81 23.81 19.43
N ARG A 92 6.91 23.32 18.85
CA ARG A 92 6.87 22.67 17.53
C ARG A 92 5.72 21.67 17.61
N ARG A 93 4.70 21.84 16.77
CA ARG A 93 3.63 20.85 16.65
C ARG A 93 4.32 19.50 16.46
N GLU A 94 4.11 18.58 17.40
CA GLU A 94 4.65 17.23 17.29
C GLU A 94 4.18 16.65 15.96
N ARG A 95 5.14 16.20 15.14
CA ARG A 95 4.83 15.66 13.81
C ARG A 95 4.34 14.21 13.90
N VAL A 96 4.66 13.54 15.00
CA VAL A 96 4.27 12.16 15.33
C VAL A 96 3.90 12.15 16.81
N THR A 97 2.73 11.62 17.14
CA THR A 97 2.24 11.49 18.51
C THR A 97 2.54 10.09 19.07
N HIS A 98 2.48 9.94 20.39
CA HIS A 98 2.50 8.61 21.00
C HIS A 98 1.27 7.80 20.55
N LEU A 99 1.42 6.47 20.50
CA LEU A 99 0.27 5.58 20.32
C LEU A 99 -0.71 5.76 21.49
N ALA A 100 -1.99 5.92 21.20
CA ALA A 100 -3.05 5.99 22.22
C ALA A 100 -3.42 4.57 22.68
N LEU A 101 -2.49 3.91 23.38
CA LEU A 101 -2.73 2.57 23.91
C LEU A 101 -3.44 2.63 25.27
N ARG A 102 -4.39 1.72 25.47
CA ARG A 102 -5.07 1.49 26.75
C ARG A 102 -5.05 0.01 27.08
N ARG A 103 -5.01 -0.31 28.38
CA ARG A 103 -5.33 -1.66 28.84
C ARG A 103 -6.84 -1.84 28.79
N GLY A 104 -7.28 -3.03 28.42
CA GLY A 104 -8.69 -3.41 28.46
C GLY A 104 -8.86 -4.90 28.72
N ARG A 105 -10.12 -5.31 28.88
CA ARG A 105 -10.52 -6.71 29.01
C ARG A 105 -11.58 -7.04 27.96
N VAL A 106 -11.39 -8.11 27.20
CA VAL A 106 -12.41 -8.58 26.26
C VAL A 106 -13.64 -9.01 27.04
N VAL A 107 -14.79 -8.43 26.72
CA VAL A 107 -16.09 -8.73 27.34
C VAL A 107 -16.81 -9.81 26.53
N SER A 108 -16.82 -9.68 25.21
CA SER A 108 -17.47 -10.61 24.29
C SER A 108 -16.71 -10.70 22.97
N VAL A 109 -16.87 -11.84 22.31
CA VAL A 109 -16.49 -12.04 20.91
C VAL A 109 -17.77 -12.01 20.09
N ASP A 110 -18.03 -10.89 19.43
CA ASP A 110 -19.29 -10.61 18.75
C ASP A 110 -19.35 -11.30 17.39
N ARG A 111 -18.18 -11.39 16.72
CA ARG A 111 -18.01 -12.18 15.49
C ARG A 111 -16.62 -12.80 15.44
N ARG A 112 -16.57 -14.12 15.25
CA ARG A 112 -15.32 -14.85 15.02
C ARG A 112 -14.88 -14.75 13.56
N GLY A 113 -13.57 -14.80 13.36
CA GLY A 113 -12.94 -14.75 12.05
C GLY A 113 -11.51 -14.23 12.15
N PRO A 114 -10.77 -14.17 11.04
CA PRO A 114 -9.38 -13.74 11.05
C PRO A 114 -9.22 -12.30 11.60
N ALA A 115 -10.12 -11.40 11.21
CA ALA A 115 -10.40 -10.15 11.90
C ALA A 115 -11.68 -10.34 12.77
N ALA A 116 -11.49 -10.67 14.03
CA ALA A 116 -12.59 -10.87 14.98
C ALA A 116 -13.14 -9.53 15.46
N GLU A 117 -14.47 -9.40 15.49
CA GLU A 117 -15.16 -8.28 16.13
C GLU A 117 -15.37 -8.63 17.60
N VAL A 118 -14.84 -7.80 18.49
CA VAL A 118 -14.89 -8.01 19.93
C VAL A 118 -15.35 -6.74 20.62
N THR A 119 -15.97 -6.88 21.77
CA THR A 119 -16.22 -5.75 22.68
C THR A 119 -15.20 -5.80 23.80
N VAL A 120 -14.48 -4.69 24.02
CA VAL A 120 -13.45 -4.55 25.06
C VAL A 120 -13.88 -3.50 26.06
N ASP A 121 -13.86 -3.85 27.35
CA ASP A 121 -13.96 -2.88 28.43
C ASP A 121 -12.62 -2.14 28.58
N VAL A 122 -12.66 -0.83 28.33
CA VAL A 122 -11.54 0.09 28.52
C VAL A 122 -11.91 1.10 29.61
N GLY A 123 -11.50 0.82 30.84
CA GLY A 123 -11.70 1.75 31.96
C GLY A 123 -13.16 1.91 32.40
N GLY A 124 -13.97 0.85 32.26
CA GLY A 124 -15.40 0.82 32.56
C GLY A 124 -16.31 1.12 31.37
N GLU A 125 -15.75 1.40 30.19
CA GLU A 125 -16.50 1.67 28.96
C GLU A 125 -16.39 0.47 27.99
N PRO A 126 -17.50 -0.19 27.62
CA PRO A 126 -17.49 -1.22 26.58
C PRO A 126 -17.35 -0.58 25.20
N ARG A 127 -16.31 -0.96 24.46
CA ARG A 127 -15.96 -0.36 23.16
C ARG A 127 -15.79 -1.45 22.10
N PRO A 128 -16.40 -1.29 20.90
CA PRO A 128 -16.13 -2.18 19.77
C PRO A 128 -14.66 -2.12 19.38
N ALA A 129 -14.06 -3.27 19.11
CA ALA A 129 -12.69 -3.38 18.64
C ALA A 129 -12.53 -4.53 17.64
N ILE A 130 -11.47 -4.45 16.83
CA ILE A 130 -11.05 -5.52 15.94
C ILE A 130 -9.77 -6.18 16.48
N SER A 131 -9.78 -7.51 16.54
CA SER A 131 -8.62 -8.33 16.86
C SER A 131 -8.19 -9.15 15.64
N TYR A 132 -6.94 -9.01 15.21
CA TYR A 132 -6.38 -9.81 14.11
C TYR A 132 -5.73 -11.06 14.70
N GLY A 133 -6.47 -12.17 14.76
CA GLY A 133 -6.09 -13.36 15.51
C GLY A 133 -4.72 -13.92 15.12
N ARG A 134 -4.36 -13.84 13.83
CA ARG A 134 -3.03 -14.26 13.34
C ARG A 134 -1.86 -13.45 13.88
N LEU A 135 -2.10 -12.21 14.30
CA LEU A 135 -1.08 -11.31 14.86
C LEU A 135 -1.14 -11.23 16.38
N THR A 136 -2.34 -11.21 16.94
CA THR A 136 -2.54 -10.97 18.38
C THR A 136 -2.92 -12.22 19.15
N GLY A 137 -3.10 -13.38 18.50
CA GLY A 137 -3.73 -14.57 19.08
C GLY A 137 -5.26 -14.45 19.06
N GLU A 138 -5.95 -15.59 19.00
CA GLU A 138 -7.42 -15.64 19.05
C GLU A 138 -7.92 -15.03 20.37
N ALA A 139 -8.84 -14.06 20.25
CA ALA A 139 -9.40 -13.36 21.39
C ALA A 139 -10.54 -14.16 22.01
N GLU A 140 -10.56 -14.26 23.33
CA GLU A 140 -11.65 -14.84 24.10
C GLU A 140 -12.16 -13.87 25.17
N ALA A 141 -13.41 -14.06 25.61
CA ALA A 141 -13.95 -13.30 26.74
C ALA A 141 -13.09 -13.52 28.00
N GLY A 142 -12.80 -12.42 28.71
CA GLY A 142 -11.93 -12.40 29.87
C GLY A 142 -10.47 -12.05 29.55
N ASP A 143 -10.05 -12.02 28.28
CA ASP A 143 -8.66 -11.74 27.92
C ASP A 143 -8.23 -10.33 28.26
N GLU A 144 -7.05 -10.19 28.86
CA GLU A 144 -6.38 -8.90 29.01
C GLU A 144 -5.71 -8.49 27.70
N VAL A 145 -5.99 -7.27 27.24
CA VAL A 145 -5.52 -6.76 25.95
C VAL A 145 -4.96 -5.35 26.08
N LEU A 146 -4.04 -5.00 25.18
CA LEU A 146 -3.73 -3.60 24.84
C LEU A 146 -4.53 -3.22 23.60
N VAL A 147 -5.18 -2.07 23.64
CA VAL A 147 -6.02 -1.57 22.56
C VAL A 147 -5.56 -0.18 22.13
N ASN A 148 -5.44 0.05 20.82
CA ASN A 148 -5.23 1.37 20.24
C ASN A 148 -6.58 2.05 20.01
N VAL A 149 -6.84 3.12 20.77
CA VAL A 149 -8.12 3.84 20.77
C VAL A 149 -8.12 5.11 19.92
N ALA A 150 -7.00 5.41 19.24
CA ALA A 150 -6.74 6.73 18.65
C ALA A 150 -7.79 7.17 17.63
N ALA A 151 -8.14 6.28 16.68
CA ALA A 151 -9.04 6.63 15.59
C ALA A 151 -10.45 6.96 16.10
N ARG A 152 -10.98 6.12 17.00
CA ARG A 152 -12.30 6.32 17.61
C ARG A 152 -12.34 7.56 18.50
N ASP A 153 -11.34 7.77 19.35
CA ASP A 153 -11.26 8.95 20.22
C ASP A 153 -11.19 10.27 19.42
N LEU A 154 -10.57 10.23 18.24
CA LEU A 154 -10.50 11.38 17.33
C LEU A 154 -11.71 11.51 16.40
N GLY A 155 -12.65 10.55 16.43
CA GLY A 155 -13.78 10.49 15.50
C GLY A 155 -13.34 10.34 14.03
N LEU A 156 -12.19 9.69 13.80
CA LEU A 156 -11.61 9.51 12.47
C LEU A 156 -11.88 8.10 11.91
N GLY A 157 -12.06 8.05 10.59
CA GLY A 157 -12.37 6.83 9.87
C GLY A 157 -13.85 6.42 10.00
N SER A 158 -14.29 5.52 9.11
CA SER A 158 -15.67 5.05 9.07
C SER A 158 -15.92 3.81 9.93
N GLY A 159 -14.87 3.24 10.54
CA GLY A 159 -14.95 1.95 11.23
C GLY A 159 -15.64 2.04 12.60
N GLY A 160 -15.43 3.13 13.34
CA GLY A 160 -16.04 3.31 14.66
C GLY A 160 -15.59 2.30 15.72
N PHE A 161 -14.52 1.55 15.48
CA PHE A 161 -13.96 0.55 16.39
C PHE A 161 -12.51 0.90 16.76
N ASP A 162 -12.07 0.41 17.90
CA ASP A 162 -10.67 0.40 18.30
C ASP A 162 -9.92 -0.79 17.68
N ILE A 163 -8.59 -0.84 17.81
CA ILE A 163 -7.78 -1.96 17.30
C ILE A 163 -7.07 -2.64 18.46
N VAL A 164 -7.25 -3.94 18.64
CA VAL A 164 -6.43 -4.72 19.57
C VAL A 164 -4.99 -4.69 19.09
N HIS A 165 -4.12 -4.08 19.89
CA HIS A 165 -2.70 -3.96 19.62
C HIS A 165 -1.93 -5.22 20.03
N ALA A 166 -2.30 -5.81 21.17
CA ALA A 166 -1.73 -7.06 21.67
C ALA A 166 -2.73 -7.75 22.60
N ASN A 167 -2.84 -9.08 22.53
CA ASN A 167 -3.50 -9.87 23.57
C ASN A 167 -2.43 -10.32 24.58
N LEU A 168 -2.53 -9.84 25.82
CA LEU A 168 -1.57 -10.12 26.88
C LEU A 168 -1.78 -11.50 27.52
N THR A 169 -2.91 -12.14 27.26
CA THR A 169 -3.25 -13.46 27.81
C THR A 169 -2.83 -14.59 26.88
N ARG A 170 -3.03 -14.43 25.56
CA ARG A 170 -2.75 -15.48 24.55
C ARG A 170 -1.75 -15.08 23.47
N GLY A 171 -1.55 -13.78 23.23
CA GLY A 171 -0.73 -13.29 22.13
C GLY A 171 0.77 -13.24 22.41
N CYS A 172 1.19 -13.35 23.67
CA CYS A 172 2.60 -13.21 24.06
C CYS A 172 3.44 -14.48 23.87
N GLU A 173 2.81 -15.62 23.56
CA GLU A 173 3.49 -16.90 23.33
C GLU A 173 3.70 -17.21 21.85
N GLY A 174 3.28 -16.30 20.96
CA GLY A 174 3.37 -16.49 19.51
C GLY A 174 4.80 -16.67 19.01
N GLY A 175 5.00 -17.66 18.14
CA GLY A 175 6.22 -17.87 17.37
C GLY A 175 5.94 -17.72 15.87
N GLY A 176 6.84 -17.07 15.15
CA GLY A 176 6.77 -17.01 13.68
C GLY A 176 7.06 -18.38 13.05
N PRO A 177 6.65 -18.61 11.79
CA PRO A 177 6.92 -19.87 11.09
C PRO A 177 8.43 -20.17 11.04
N ALA A 178 8.78 -21.43 11.26
CA ALA A 178 10.17 -21.88 11.21
C ALA A 178 10.78 -21.60 9.83
N GLY A 179 11.99 -21.02 9.81
CA GLY A 179 12.69 -20.70 8.56
C GLY A 179 12.23 -19.42 7.85
N ALA A 180 11.33 -18.64 8.46
CA ALA A 180 10.97 -17.34 7.92
C ALA A 180 12.19 -16.41 7.80
N HIS A 181 12.33 -15.77 6.65
CA HIS A 181 13.45 -14.88 6.33
C HIS A 181 13.02 -13.54 5.74
N VAL A 182 11.70 -13.33 5.61
CA VAL A 182 11.09 -12.06 5.20
C VAL A 182 10.16 -11.57 6.30
N MET A 183 10.20 -10.26 6.53
CA MET A 183 9.36 -9.56 7.49
C MET A 183 8.50 -8.53 6.74
N LYS A 184 7.28 -8.29 7.22
CA LYS A 184 6.50 -7.09 6.91
C LYS A 184 6.47 -6.15 8.09
N LEU A 185 6.21 -4.87 7.81
CA LEU A 185 6.21 -3.78 8.80
C LEU A 185 7.54 -3.67 9.58
N ASN A 186 8.64 -3.84 8.86
CA ASN A 186 10.02 -3.94 9.38
C ASN A 186 10.34 -2.84 10.39
N TYR A 187 10.94 -3.25 11.52
CA TYR A 187 11.37 -2.39 12.63
C TYR A 187 10.25 -1.64 13.36
N SER A 188 8.98 -1.99 13.12
CA SER A 188 7.85 -1.58 13.97
C SER A 188 7.56 -2.63 15.03
N SER A 189 6.81 -2.26 16.08
CA SER A 189 6.33 -3.24 17.07
C SER A 189 5.35 -4.27 16.50
N LEU A 190 4.84 -4.06 15.28
CA LEU A 190 3.93 -4.95 14.57
C LEU A 190 4.64 -5.79 13.49
N GLN A 191 5.98 -5.76 13.44
CA GLN A 191 6.71 -6.57 12.47
C GLN A 191 6.43 -8.05 12.69
N HIS A 192 6.22 -8.78 11.61
CA HIS A 192 5.95 -10.21 11.65
C HIS A 192 6.48 -10.90 10.40
N ALA A 193 6.76 -12.19 10.54
CA ALA A 193 7.26 -13.04 9.47
C ALA A 193 6.17 -13.33 8.44
N VAL A 194 6.56 -13.35 7.17
CA VAL A 194 5.70 -13.75 6.05
C VAL A 194 6.45 -14.69 5.11
N ALA A 195 5.72 -15.50 4.35
CA ALA A 195 6.26 -16.26 3.22
C ALA A 195 5.91 -15.50 1.94
N PRO A 196 6.90 -14.90 1.25
CA PRO A 196 6.62 -14.04 0.09
C PRO A 196 6.24 -14.89 -1.12
N LEU A 197 5.11 -14.55 -1.74
CA LEU A 197 4.59 -15.20 -2.94
C LEU A 197 5.59 -15.13 -4.10
N GLU A 198 6.42 -14.09 -4.14
CA GLU A 198 7.46 -13.92 -5.17
C GLU A 198 8.42 -15.11 -5.30
N GLU A 199 8.68 -15.86 -4.23
CA GLU A 199 9.55 -17.05 -4.28
C GLU A 199 8.99 -18.18 -5.14
N ARG A 200 7.67 -18.18 -5.37
CA ARG A 200 6.99 -19.15 -6.22
C ARG A 200 6.89 -18.71 -7.68
N ALA A 201 7.26 -17.46 -7.99
CA ALA A 201 6.99 -16.81 -9.28
C ALA A 201 7.95 -17.19 -10.41
N GLY A 202 9.07 -17.84 -10.09
CA GLY A 202 10.14 -18.13 -11.04
C GLY A 202 10.93 -16.88 -11.46
N GLU A 203 11.66 -16.98 -12.58
CA GLU A 203 12.38 -15.84 -13.16
C GLU A 203 11.41 -14.79 -13.71
N LEU A 204 11.83 -13.53 -13.66
CA LEU A 204 11.01 -12.41 -14.13
C LEU A 204 10.83 -12.45 -15.66
N ALA A 205 9.61 -12.67 -16.11
CA ALA A 205 9.23 -12.59 -17.53
C ALA A 205 8.53 -11.26 -17.84
N ARG A 206 8.94 -10.60 -18.94
CA ARG A 206 8.29 -9.40 -19.47
C ARG A 206 8.27 -9.43 -21.01
N PRO A 207 7.21 -8.92 -21.66
CA PRO A 207 5.97 -8.43 -21.05
C PRO A 207 5.17 -9.59 -20.43
N VAL A 208 4.45 -9.31 -19.34
CA VAL A 208 3.50 -10.26 -18.75
C VAL A 208 2.25 -10.43 -19.64
N ASP A 209 1.88 -9.36 -20.35
CA ASP A 209 0.77 -9.33 -21.31
C ASP A 209 -0.57 -9.89 -20.79
N ARG A 210 -0.88 -9.57 -19.53
CA ARG A 210 -2.19 -9.83 -18.90
C ARG A 210 -2.82 -8.52 -18.45
N PRO A 211 -4.16 -8.43 -18.40
CA PRO A 211 -4.81 -7.19 -18.03
C PRO A 211 -4.85 -7.00 -16.50
N VAL A 212 -4.70 -5.74 -16.08
CA VAL A 212 -4.77 -5.33 -14.67
C VAL A 212 -5.72 -4.14 -14.55
N ALA A 213 -6.85 -4.34 -13.87
CA ALA A 213 -7.75 -3.27 -13.47
C ALA A 213 -7.23 -2.58 -12.21
N VAL A 214 -6.94 -1.29 -12.30
CA VAL A 214 -6.48 -0.47 -11.19
C VAL A 214 -7.65 0.32 -10.62
N ILE A 215 -7.98 0.07 -9.35
CA ILE A 215 -9.03 0.77 -8.62
C ILE A 215 -8.41 1.76 -7.62
N ALA A 216 -9.03 2.93 -7.45
CA ALA A 216 -8.56 3.96 -6.53
C ALA A 216 -9.24 3.89 -5.16
N VAL A 217 -10.39 3.21 -5.07
CA VAL A 217 -11.13 3.01 -3.82
C VAL A 217 -11.68 1.59 -3.72
N HIS A 218 -11.66 1.03 -2.50
CA HIS A 218 -12.07 -0.36 -2.27
C HIS A 218 -13.52 -0.66 -2.68
N GLY A 219 -14.42 0.32 -2.57
CA GLY A 219 -15.82 0.15 -2.96
C GLY A 219 -16.05 -0.17 -4.44
N GLN A 220 -15.06 0.02 -5.31
CA GLN A 220 -15.14 -0.38 -6.72
C GLN A 220 -14.95 -1.90 -6.90
N LEU A 221 -14.24 -2.56 -5.98
CA LEU A 221 -13.87 -3.97 -6.08
C LEU A 221 -15.05 -4.92 -6.37
N PRO A 222 -16.19 -4.88 -5.62
CA PRO A 222 -17.28 -5.83 -5.87
C PRO A 222 -17.92 -5.65 -7.24
N CYS A 223 -18.06 -4.42 -7.72
CA CYS A 223 -18.59 -4.12 -9.05
C CYS A 223 -17.65 -4.65 -10.15
N VAL A 224 -16.35 -4.36 -10.04
CA VAL A 224 -15.35 -4.79 -11.04
C VAL A 224 -15.26 -6.31 -11.09
N ALA A 225 -15.19 -6.98 -9.94
CA ALA A 225 -15.11 -8.44 -9.87
C ALA A 225 -16.38 -9.12 -10.42
N TRP A 226 -17.55 -8.61 -10.03
CA TRP A 226 -18.82 -9.14 -10.52
C TRP A 226 -18.97 -8.98 -12.04
N ALA A 227 -18.75 -7.77 -12.57
CA ALA A 227 -18.90 -7.51 -14.00
C ALA A 227 -17.89 -8.30 -14.84
N ALA A 228 -16.66 -8.50 -14.35
CA ALA A 228 -15.69 -9.34 -15.03
C ALA A 228 -16.15 -10.81 -15.11
N GLY A 229 -16.67 -11.35 -14.02
CA GLY A 229 -17.22 -12.71 -13.97
C GLY A 229 -18.48 -12.89 -14.81
N ALA A 230 -19.37 -11.88 -14.83
CA ALA A 230 -20.59 -11.87 -15.63
C ALA A 230 -20.29 -11.80 -17.14
N ALA A 231 -19.31 -10.98 -17.53
CA ALA A 231 -18.88 -10.85 -18.92
C ALA A 231 -18.11 -12.09 -19.43
N ARG A 232 -17.40 -12.80 -18.55
CA ARG A 232 -16.64 -13.99 -18.92
C ARG A 232 -16.58 -15.03 -17.80
N SER A 233 -17.45 -16.04 -17.91
CA SER A 233 -17.47 -17.18 -16.98
C SER A 233 -16.12 -17.91 -16.95
N GLY A 234 -15.65 -18.25 -15.74
CA GLY A 234 -14.42 -19.01 -15.54
C GLY A 234 -13.12 -18.19 -15.58
N LEU A 235 -13.21 -16.87 -15.75
CA LEU A 235 -12.05 -15.98 -15.67
C LEU A 235 -11.43 -16.00 -14.27
N ARG A 236 -10.16 -16.38 -14.16
CA ARG A 236 -9.45 -16.41 -12.87
C ARG A 236 -8.95 -15.00 -12.51
N VAL A 237 -9.77 -14.23 -11.79
CA VAL A 237 -9.42 -12.86 -11.39
C VAL A 237 -8.80 -12.84 -10.00
N GLY A 238 -7.53 -12.43 -9.88
CA GLY A 238 -6.90 -12.20 -8.58
C GLY A 238 -7.09 -10.78 -8.06
N TYR A 239 -7.05 -10.60 -6.74
CA TYR A 239 -7.02 -9.27 -6.13
C TYR A 239 -5.69 -9.00 -5.41
N VAL A 240 -5.00 -7.94 -5.83
CA VAL A 240 -3.81 -7.40 -5.13
C VAL A 240 -4.23 -6.21 -4.29
N GLN A 241 -4.28 -6.40 -2.97
CA GLN A 241 -4.50 -5.31 -2.03
C GLN A 241 -3.20 -4.54 -1.79
N THR A 242 -3.19 -3.28 -2.21
CA THR A 242 -2.08 -2.34 -2.06
C THR A 242 -2.28 -1.42 -0.86
N ALA A 243 -1.32 -0.51 -0.63
CA ALA A 243 -1.49 0.62 0.28
C ALA A 243 -2.63 1.56 -0.18
N GLY A 244 -2.94 2.56 0.64
CA GLY A 244 -3.92 3.62 0.34
C GLY A 244 -5.20 3.57 1.18
N GLY A 245 -5.50 2.44 1.80
CA GLY A 245 -6.57 2.28 2.78
C GLY A 245 -6.10 1.42 3.96
N ALA A 246 -6.96 0.53 4.43
CA ALA A 246 -6.61 -0.47 5.41
C ALA A 246 -5.47 -1.35 4.90
N LEU A 247 -4.43 -1.47 5.74
CA LEU A 247 -3.31 -2.38 5.52
C LEU A 247 -3.68 -3.85 5.81
N PRO A 248 -4.48 -4.17 6.86
CA PRO A 248 -4.92 -5.54 7.10
C PRO A 248 -5.88 -6.01 6.00
N GLY A 249 -5.53 -7.08 5.31
CA GLY A 249 -6.36 -7.75 4.30
C GLY A 249 -7.60 -8.38 4.90
N GLU A 250 -7.46 -8.98 6.08
CA GLU A 250 -8.52 -9.70 6.80
C GLU A 250 -9.71 -8.82 7.19
N LEU A 251 -9.53 -7.50 7.22
CA LEU A 251 -10.56 -6.53 7.61
C LEU A 251 -11.74 -6.51 6.62
N SER A 252 -11.51 -6.79 5.33
CA SER A 252 -12.55 -6.65 4.32
C SER A 252 -13.50 -7.85 4.30
N GLY A 253 -14.72 -7.65 4.79
CA GLY A 253 -15.83 -8.59 4.57
C GLY A 253 -16.18 -8.74 3.09
N THR A 254 -16.00 -7.69 2.27
CA THR A 254 -16.24 -7.72 0.82
C THR A 254 -15.27 -8.66 0.10
N VAL A 255 -13.97 -8.63 0.43
CA VAL A 255 -13.01 -9.56 -0.17
C VAL A 255 -13.38 -11.00 0.18
N ARG A 256 -13.74 -11.27 1.43
CA ARG A 256 -14.20 -12.60 1.88
C ARG A 256 -15.41 -13.07 1.09
N GLU A 257 -16.43 -12.23 0.98
CA GLU A 257 -17.64 -12.53 0.21
C GLU A 257 -17.36 -12.82 -1.27
N LEU A 258 -16.49 -12.03 -1.91
CA LEU A 258 -16.10 -12.24 -3.31
C LEU A 258 -15.29 -13.53 -3.49
N ARG A 259 -14.46 -13.91 -2.52
CA ARG A 259 -13.74 -15.19 -2.49
C ARG A 259 -14.70 -16.36 -2.33
N ASP A 260 -15.62 -16.28 -1.37
CA ASP A 260 -16.61 -17.32 -1.08
C ASP A 260 -17.55 -17.57 -2.28
N ARG A 261 -17.90 -16.50 -3.02
CA ARG A 261 -18.70 -16.57 -4.25
C ARG A 261 -17.91 -16.96 -5.50
N GLY A 262 -16.58 -17.15 -5.39
CA GLY A 262 -15.71 -17.48 -6.52
C GLY A 262 -15.51 -16.37 -7.55
N LEU A 263 -15.86 -15.12 -7.22
CA LEU A 263 -15.65 -13.94 -8.08
C LEU A 263 -14.20 -13.43 -8.01
N LEU A 264 -13.49 -13.77 -6.95
CA LEU A 264 -12.03 -13.63 -6.87
C LEU A 264 -11.40 -15.01 -6.71
N ALA A 265 -10.32 -15.26 -7.44
CA ALA A 265 -9.56 -16.50 -7.41
C ALA A 265 -8.58 -16.58 -6.23
N ASP A 266 -8.02 -15.44 -5.81
CA ASP A 266 -7.04 -15.33 -4.73
C ASP A 266 -6.99 -13.88 -4.20
N HIS A 267 -6.52 -13.72 -2.96
CA HIS A 267 -6.25 -12.41 -2.34
C HIS A 267 -4.79 -12.30 -1.89
N VAL A 268 -4.07 -11.36 -2.50
CA VAL A 268 -2.65 -11.10 -2.22
C VAL A 268 -2.51 -9.71 -1.61
N THR A 269 -1.84 -9.58 -0.47
CA THR A 269 -1.47 -8.26 0.07
C THR A 269 -0.05 -7.88 -0.32
N ALA A 270 0.16 -6.63 -0.76
CA ALA A 270 1.44 -6.17 -1.28
C ALA A 270 1.98 -4.94 -0.54
N GLY A 271 3.31 -4.84 -0.45
CA GLY A 271 3.97 -3.72 0.22
C GLY A 271 3.65 -3.71 1.72
N PRO A 272 3.18 -2.58 2.29
CA PRO A 272 2.85 -2.50 3.71
C PRO A 272 1.49 -3.14 4.07
N ALA A 273 0.66 -3.52 3.10
CA ALA A 273 -0.54 -4.31 3.37
C ALA A 273 -0.14 -5.73 3.78
N PHE A 274 -0.92 -6.39 4.64
CA PHE A 274 -0.61 -7.70 5.21
C PHE A 274 -1.89 -8.45 5.59
N GLY A 275 -1.81 -9.75 5.86
CA GLY A 275 -2.96 -10.58 6.24
C GLY A 275 -3.85 -10.95 5.05
N GLY A 276 -3.27 -11.11 3.87
CA GLY A 276 -3.95 -11.74 2.73
C GLY A 276 -3.88 -13.26 2.84
N GLU A 277 -4.50 -13.96 1.89
CA GLU A 277 -4.26 -15.40 1.73
C GLU A 277 -2.82 -15.68 1.29
N GLN A 278 -2.24 -14.72 0.54
CA GLN A 278 -0.84 -14.69 0.16
C GLN A 278 -0.25 -13.32 0.51
N GLU A 279 1.06 -13.31 0.76
CA GLU A 279 1.82 -12.13 1.12
C GLU A 279 2.84 -11.84 0.03
N ALA A 280 2.89 -10.62 -0.47
CA ALA A 280 3.93 -10.17 -1.40
C ALA A 280 4.69 -8.97 -0.83
N ILE A 281 5.98 -8.89 -1.13
CA ILE A 281 6.86 -7.77 -0.73
C ILE A 281 6.52 -6.52 -1.54
N THR A 282 6.22 -6.68 -2.83
CA THR A 282 5.95 -5.54 -3.73
C THR A 282 4.71 -5.75 -4.59
N THR A 283 4.08 -4.66 -5.06
CA THR A 283 2.94 -4.75 -5.99
C THR A 283 3.34 -5.42 -7.30
N ALA A 284 4.53 -5.13 -7.84
CA ALA A 284 5.02 -5.78 -9.05
C ALA A 284 5.25 -7.28 -8.85
N GLY A 285 5.84 -7.67 -7.71
CA GLY A 285 6.02 -9.07 -7.34
C GLY A 285 4.69 -9.80 -7.17
N ALA A 286 3.72 -9.17 -6.51
CA ALA A 286 2.37 -9.71 -6.35
C ALA A 286 1.68 -9.99 -7.69
N LEU A 287 1.72 -9.02 -8.61
CA LEU A 287 1.13 -9.16 -9.94
C LEU A 287 1.83 -10.27 -10.74
N HIS A 288 3.17 -10.20 -10.84
CA HIS A 288 3.95 -11.21 -11.57
C HIS A 288 3.66 -12.62 -11.05
N ALA A 289 3.75 -12.82 -9.72
CA ALA A 289 3.52 -14.12 -9.11
C ALA A 289 2.06 -14.58 -9.20
N GLY A 290 1.10 -13.65 -9.15
CA GLY A 290 -0.30 -13.96 -9.40
C GLY A 290 -0.51 -14.57 -10.80
N PHE A 291 0.12 -13.98 -11.83
CA PHE A 291 0.04 -14.50 -13.18
C PHE A 291 0.85 -15.80 -13.37
N THR A 292 2.08 -15.88 -12.88
CA THR A 292 2.98 -17.01 -13.19
C THR A 292 2.85 -18.20 -12.23
N ALA A 293 2.53 -17.96 -10.95
CA ALA A 293 2.47 -19.01 -9.93
C ALA A 293 1.05 -19.39 -9.50
N LEU A 294 0.10 -18.44 -9.57
CA LEU A 294 -1.32 -18.68 -9.23
C LEU A 294 -2.20 -18.86 -10.47
N GLY A 295 -1.66 -18.63 -11.67
CA GLY A 295 -2.35 -18.84 -12.93
C GLY A 295 -3.56 -17.92 -13.09
N TRP A 296 -3.42 -16.64 -12.72
CA TRP A 296 -4.48 -15.66 -12.96
C TRP A 296 -4.61 -15.32 -14.44
N ASP A 297 -5.84 -15.06 -14.85
CA ASP A 297 -6.14 -14.55 -16.18
C ASP A 297 -6.15 -13.03 -16.25
N ALA A 298 -6.55 -12.41 -15.15
CA ALA A 298 -6.64 -10.98 -14.96
C ALA A 298 -6.41 -10.65 -13.48
N ALA A 299 -6.06 -9.41 -13.19
CA ALA A 299 -5.94 -8.93 -11.81
C ALA A 299 -6.72 -7.64 -11.59
N ILE A 300 -7.28 -7.49 -10.39
CA ILE A 300 -7.71 -6.20 -9.85
C ILE A 300 -6.67 -5.80 -8.81
N ALA A 301 -6.23 -4.54 -8.83
CA ALA A 301 -5.24 -4.04 -7.89
C ALA A 301 -5.65 -2.67 -7.32
N GLY A 302 -5.57 -2.53 -6.00
CA GLY A 302 -5.92 -1.28 -5.32
C GLY A 302 -6.05 -1.42 -3.80
N PRO A 303 -6.52 -0.38 -3.10
CA PRO A 303 -6.49 -0.32 -1.64
C PRO A 303 -7.55 -1.18 -0.96
N GLY A 304 -7.28 -1.57 0.30
CA GLY A 304 -8.30 -2.06 1.24
C GLY A 304 -9.31 -0.99 1.67
N PRO A 305 -10.33 -1.34 2.48
CA PRO A 305 -11.37 -0.41 2.93
C PRO A 305 -10.81 0.76 3.77
N GLY A 306 -11.54 1.87 3.87
CA GLY A 306 -11.12 3.01 4.71
C GLY A 306 -9.95 3.80 4.11
N ILE A 307 -10.20 4.51 3.02
CA ILE A 307 -9.19 5.33 2.33
C ILE A 307 -8.59 6.38 3.27
N LEU A 308 -7.26 6.49 3.27
CA LEU A 308 -6.54 7.53 3.98
C LEU A 308 -6.66 8.85 3.22
N GLY A 309 -6.69 9.99 3.91
CA GLY A 309 -6.55 11.25 3.19
C GLY A 309 -6.55 12.50 4.04
N SER A 310 -5.87 13.50 3.50
CA SER A 310 -6.00 14.91 3.83
C SER A 310 -6.96 15.56 2.83
N ALA A 311 -7.19 16.87 2.99
CA ALA A 311 -7.96 17.67 2.04
C ALA A 311 -7.12 18.18 0.85
N THR A 312 -5.91 17.65 0.61
CA THR A 312 -5.01 18.11 -0.45
C THR A 312 -4.97 17.15 -1.63
N GLU A 313 -4.71 17.68 -2.81
CA GLU A 313 -4.58 16.94 -4.07
C GLU A 313 -3.66 15.71 -4.01
N LEU A 314 -2.45 15.83 -3.45
CA LEU A 314 -1.51 14.70 -3.37
C LEU A 314 -1.59 13.91 -2.06
N GLY A 315 -2.49 14.30 -1.16
CA GLY A 315 -2.49 13.83 0.21
C GLY A 315 -3.53 12.77 0.50
N HIS A 316 -3.89 11.92 -0.46
CA HIS A 316 -4.91 10.89 -0.28
C HIS A 316 -4.44 9.51 -0.73
N GLY A 317 -4.96 8.47 -0.08
CA GLY A 317 -4.58 7.09 -0.32
C GLY A 317 -5.02 6.55 -1.69
N GLY A 318 -6.01 7.18 -2.33
CA GLY A 318 -6.39 6.86 -3.70
C GLY A 318 -5.28 7.14 -4.73
N LEU A 319 -4.27 7.94 -4.38
CA LEU A 319 -3.11 8.18 -5.22
C LEU A 319 -2.23 6.92 -5.37
N ALA A 320 -2.40 5.92 -4.49
CA ALA A 320 -1.75 4.61 -4.63
C ALA A 320 -2.13 3.88 -5.94
N ALA A 321 -3.21 4.30 -6.62
CA ALA A 321 -3.53 3.85 -7.97
C ALA A 321 -2.42 4.21 -8.98
N LEU A 322 -1.73 5.34 -8.80
CA LEU A 322 -0.59 5.73 -9.65
C LEU A 322 0.56 4.73 -9.52
N ASP A 323 0.98 4.42 -8.29
CA ASP A 323 2.04 3.46 -8.00
C ASP A 323 1.69 2.06 -8.56
N THR A 324 0.42 1.67 -8.42
CA THR A 324 -0.10 0.40 -8.92
C THR A 324 -0.09 0.34 -10.45
N ALA A 325 -0.55 1.40 -11.12
CA ALA A 325 -0.51 1.50 -12.57
C ALA A 325 0.92 1.46 -13.11
N HIS A 326 1.85 2.20 -12.49
CA HIS A 326 3.27 2.18 -12.88
C HIS A 326 3.91 0.81 -12.67
N ALA A 327 3.60 0.12 -11.58
CA ALA A 327 4.08 -1.25 -11.35
C ALA A 327 3.60 -2.22 -12.44
N ALA A 328 2.30 -2.15 -12.80
CA ALA A 328 1.73 -2.97 -13.85
C ALA A 328 2.29 -2.63 -15.25
N LEU A 329 2.44 -1.34 -15.56
CA LEU A 329 3.08 -0.87 -16.81
C LEU A 329 4.53 -1.35 -16.91
N ALA A 330 5.30 -1.31 -15.83
CA ALA A 330 6.70 -1.76 -15.81
C ALA A 330 6.85 -3.28 -16.04
N LEU A 331 5.80 -4.07 -15.79
CA LEU A 331 5.72 -5.49 -16.12
C LEU A 331 5.26 -5.75 -17.57
N GLY A 332 4.83 -4.73 -18.30
CA GLY A 332 4.22 -4.89 -19.61
C GLY A 332 2.81 -5.48 -19.54
N CYS A 333 2.07 -5.21 -18.45
CA CYS A 333 0.65 -5.55 -18.36
C CYS A 333 -0.21 -4.56 -19.16
N ARG A 334 -1.40 -5.01 -19.57
CA ARG A 334 -2.42 -4.15 -20.16
C ARG A 334 -3.21 -3.46 -19.06
N VAL A 335 -2.88 -2.20 -18.78
CA VAL A 335 -3.44 -1.47 -17.64
C VAL A 335 -4.77 -0.82 -17.99
N VAL A 336 -5.79 -1.15 -17.19
CA VAL A 336 -7.14 -0.56 -17.23
C VAL A 336 -7.32 0.26 -15.96
N ILE A 337 -7.38 1.58 -16.07
CA ILE A 337 -7.80 2.43 -14.96
C ILE A 337 -9.32 2.35 -14.84
N VAL A 338 -9.80 1.99 -13.66
CA VAL A 338 -11.22 2.05 -13.30
C VAL A 338 -11.46 3.40 -12.62
N PRO A 339 -11.99 4.41 -13.34
CA PRO A 339 -12.09 5.76 -12.81
C PRO A 339 -13.05 5.80 -11.62
N ARG A 340 -12.72 6.61 -10.62
CA ARG A 340 -13.69 7.00 -9.60
C ARG A 340 -14.56 8.07 -10.24
N MET A 341 -15.83 7.76 -10.42
CA MET A 341 -16.84 8.70 -10.88
C MET A 341 -17.96 8.78 -9.86
N SER A 342 -18.71 9.87 -9.84
CA SER A 342 -19.84 10.02 -8.93
C SER A 342 -20.88 11.01 -9.42
N SER A 343 -22.15 10.67 -9.29
CA SER A 343 -23.29 11.58 -9.50
C SER A 343 -23.77 12.16 -8.18
N GLY A 344 -23.57 11.44 -7.07
CA GLY A 344 -24.11 11.78 -5.75
C GLY A 344 -23.10 12.40 -4.78
N ASP A 345 -21.88 12.77 -5.20
CA ASP A 345 -20.91 13.32 -4.24
C ASP A 345 -21.29 14.76 -3.87
N PRO A 346 -21.40 15.11 -2.57
CA PRO A 346 -21.72 16.48 -2.18
C PRO A 346 -20.60 17.46 -2.53
N ARG A 347 -19.38 16.99 -2.78
CA ARG A 347 -18.21 17.81 -3.09
C ARG A 347 -18.08 17.92 -4.61
N ASP A 348 -18.17 19.13 -5.15
CA ASP A 348 -18.18 19.38 -6.60
C ASP A 348 -16.98 18.74 -7.34
N ARG A 349 -15.78 18.80 -6.76
CA ARG A 349 -14.55 18.18 -7.32
C ARG A 349 -14.58 16.64 -7.45
N HIS A 350 -15.62 15.99 -6.94
CA HIS A 350 -15.81 14.55 -7.04
C HIS A 350 -17.02 14.16 -7.91
N ARG A 351 -17.80 15.14 -8.40
CA ARG A 351 -18.92 14.89 -9.33
C ARG A 351 -18.43 14.69 -10.76
N GLY A 352 -19.08 13.81 -11.50
CA GLY A 352 -18.58 13.35 -12.80
C GLY A 352 -17.31 12.53 -12.61
N LEU A 353 -16.22 12.91 -13.27
CA LEU A 353 -14.90 12.34 -13.05
C LEU A 353 -14.25 12.95 -11.80
N SER A 354 -13.94 12.13 -10.80
CA SER A 354 -13.33 12.62 -9.57
C SER A 354 -11.94 13.19 -9.82
N HIS A 355 -11.61 14.32 -9.18
CA HIS A 355 -10.28 14.89 -9.14
C HIS A 355 -9.18 13.88 -8.78
N HIS A 356 -9.43 12.96 -7.85
CA HIS A 356 -8.46 11.90 -7.51
C HIS A 356 -8.06 11.05 -8.73
N THR A 357 -8.99 10.79 -9.64
CA THR A 357 -8.70 10.09 -10.89
C THR A 357 -8.01 11.01 -11.88
N GLN A 358 -8.46 12.26 -12.02
CA GLN A 358 -7.80 13.25 -12.89
C GLN A 358 -6.31 13.39 -12.56
N THR A 359 -5.96 13.60 -11.29
CA THR A 359 -4.56 13.68 -10.83
C THR A 359 -3.76 12.43 -11.19
N VAL A 360 -4.33 11.23 -11.04
CA VAL A 360 -3.66 9.98 -11.46
C VAL A 360 -3.40 9.99 -12.96
N LEU A 361 -4.40 10.33 -13.78
CA LEU A 361 -4.28 10.33 -15.24
C LEU A 361 -3.25 11.36 -15.74
N GLU A 362 -3.18 12.53 -15.11
CA GLU A 362 -2.19 13.58 -15.43
C GLU A 362 -0.75 13.17 -15.09
N MET A 363 -0.57 12.31 -14.08
CA MET A 363 0.75 11.87 -13.61
C MET A 363 1.22 10.55 -14.22
N LEU A 364 0.42 9.91 -15.07
CA LEU A 364 0.82 8.68 -15.75
C LEU A 364 2.00 8.94 -16.71
N LEU A 365 2.99 8.04 -16.66
CA LEU A 365 4.21 8.14 -17.47
C LEU A 365 4.12 7.38 -18.80
N ALA A 366 3.06 6.60 -19.00
CA ALA A 366 2.82 5.86 -20.22
C ALA A 366 1.30 5.71 -20.48
N PRO A 367 0.89 5.46 -21.73
CA PRO A 367 -0.51 5.29 -22.07
C PRO A 367 -1.18 4.10 -21.36
N VAL A 368 -2.45 4.28 -21.01
CA VAL A 368 -3.31 3.27 -20.38
C VAL A 368 -4.70 3.27 -21.02
N LEU A 369 -5.46 2.20 -20.76
CA LEU A 369 -6.90 2.19 -21.01
C LEU A 369 -7.63 2.82 -19.82
N VAL A 370 -8.68 3.57 -20.09
CA VAL A 370 -9.62 4.05 -19.06
C VAL A 370 -10.99 3.50 -19.39
N ALA A 371 -11.51 2.64 -18.52
CA ALA A 371 -12.85 2.09 -18.68
C ALA A 371 -13.89 3.16 -18.36
N VAL A 372 -14.83 3.39 -19.27
CA VAL A 372 -15.89 4.39 -19.09
C VAL A 372 -17.25 3.78 -19.41
N PRO A 373 -18.31 4.17 -18.69
CA PRO A 373 -19.66 3.85 -19.15
C PRO A 373 -19.87 4.44 -20.55
N ASP A 374 -20.44 3.67 -21.46
CA ASP A 374 -20.70 4.07 -22.85
C ASP A 374 -21.57 5.33 -23.01
N SER A 375 -22.42 5.61 -22.03
CA SER A 375 -23.22 6.83 -21.95
C SER A 375 -22.43 8.10 -21.62
N GLU A 376 -21.18 7.96 -21.16
CA GLU A 376 -20.36 9.07 -20.66
C GLU A 376 -19.32 9.51 -21.70
N GLN A 377 -19.23 10.83 -21.91
CA GLN A 377 -18.17 11.44 -22.70
C GLN A 377 -17.22 12.17 -21.76
N LEU A 378 -15.95 11.75 -21.74
CA LEU A 378 -14.93 12.37 -20.91
C LEU A 378 -13.87 13.04 -21.80
N ASP A 379 -13.55 14.28 -21.47
CA ASP A 379 -12.37 14.95 -21.99
C ASP A 379 -11.17 14.57 -21.12
N LEU A 380 -10.31 13.70 -21.63
CA LEU A 380 -9.16 13.16 -20.92
C LEU A 380 -7.86 13.52 -21.65
N PRO A 381 -6.70 13.52 -20.97
CA PRO A 381 -5.41 13.72 -21.62
C PRO A 381 -5.20 12.80 -22.83
N GLY A 382 -4.65 13.30 -23.94
CA GLY A 382 -4.44 12.50 -25.16
C GLY A 382 -3.49 11.29 -24.99
N THR A 383 -2.85 11.16 -23.83
CA THR A 383 -2.05 9.99 -23.44
C THR A 383 -2.89 8.79 -23.01
N VAL A 384 -4.19 8.95 -22.76
CA VAL A 384 -5.07 7.84 -22.37
C VAL A 384 -5.98 7.42 -23.51
N ARG A 385 -6.39 6.14 -23.52
CA ARG A 385 -7.38 5.62 -24.48
C ARG A 385 -8.64 5.25 -23.73
N LEU A 386 -9.75 5.85 -24.13
CA LEU A 386 -11.07 5.49 -23.61
C LEU A 386 -11.48 4.12 -24.12
N ARG A 387 -12.03 3.29 -23.23
CA ARG A 387 -12.66 2.01 -23.57
C ARG A 387 -14.08 2.00 -23.01
N PRO A 388 -15.09 2.33 -23.84
CA PRO A 388 -16.49 2.27 -23.45
C PRO A 388 -16.94 0.84 -23.16
N ALA A 389 -17.82 0.69 -22.17
CA ALA A 389 -18.56 -0.54 -21.91
C ALA A 389 -19.95 -0.22 -21.35
N GLU A 390 -20.92 -1.05 -21.69
CA GLU A 390 -22.29 -0.96 -21.18
C GLU A 390 -22.34 -1.54 -19.75
N PRO A 391 -22.72 -0.76 -18.72
CA PRO A 391 -22.80 -1.23 -17.35
C PRO A 391 -24.15 -1.91 -17.04
N ASP A 392 -24.10 -3.12 -16.47
CA ASP A 392 -25.30 -3.83 -16.01
C ASP A 392 -25.60 -3.57 -14.52
N LEU A 393 -26.33 -2.48 -14.25
CA LEU A 393 -26.74 -2.10 -12.89
C LEU A 393 -27.78 -3.06 -12.30
N ASP A 394 -28.72 -3.53 -13.13
CA ASP A 394 -29.82 -4.37 -12.68
C ASP A 394 -29.30 -5.76 -12.29
N GLY A 395 -28.46 -6.37 -13.13
CA GLY A 395 -27.77 -7.61 -12.80
C GLY A 395 -26.88 -7.47 -11.57
N TYR A 396 -26.19 -6.34 -11.38
CA TYR A 396 -25.40 -6.11 -10.18
C TYR A 396 -26.29 -6.01 -8.93
N ALA A 397 -27.45 -5.35 -9.02
CA ALA A 397 -28.41 -5.28 -7.92
C ALA A 397 -28.96 -6.67 -7.55
N GLU A 398 -29.31 -7.47 -8.55
CA GLU A 398 -29.80 -8.84 -8.38
C GLU A 398 -28.75 -9.79 -7.79
N SER A 399 -27.46 -9.49 -7.97
CA SER A 399 -26.37 -10.27 -7.38
C SER A 399 -26.38 -10.27 -5.85
N GLY A 400 -27.01 -9.28 -5.20
CA GLY A 400 -27.02 -9.13 -3.75
C GLY A 400 -25.66 -8.74 -3.15
N LEU A 401 -24.69 -8.30 -3.96
CA LEU A 401 -23.44 -7.72 -3.48
C LEU A 401 -23.66 -6.30 -2.92
N ALA A 402 -22.65 -5.77 -2.24
CA ALA A 402 -22.72 -4.45 -1.62
C ALA A 402 -23.09 -3.34 -2.62
N ALA A 403 -24.29 -2.80 -2.48
CA ALA A 403 -24.81 -1.69 -3.28
C ALA A 403 -24.68 -0.32 -2.57
N HIS A 404 -23.64 -0.15 -1.74
CA HIS A 404 -23.38 1.07 -0.98
C HIS A 404 -21.90 1.46 -1.04
N THR A 405 -21.62 2.76 -1.11
CA THR A 405 -20.27 3.33 -1.18
C THR A 405 -20.21 4.68 -0.48
N MET A 406 -19.26 4.87 0.43
CA MET A 406 -19.06 6.15 1.15
C MET A 406 -20.36 6.71 1.76
N GLY A 407 -21.20 5.84 2.33
CA GLY A 407 -22.47 6.22 2.95
C GLY A 407 -23.62 6.49 1.99
N ARG A 408 -23.46 6.21 0.69
CA ARG A 408 -24.48 6.39 -0.35
C ARG A 408 -24.83 5.05 -0.99
N SER A 409 -26.12 4.82 -1.23
CA SER A 409 -26.65 3.68 -1.96
C SER A 409 -26.40 3.80 -3.47
N MET A 410 -26.65 2.71 -4.20
CA MET A 410 -26.54 2.67 -5.66
C MET A 410 -27.48 3.67 -6.36
N SER A 411 -28.69 3.86 -5.85
CA SER A 411 -29.62 4.84 -6.42
C SER A 411 -29.16 6.28 -6.20
N GLU A 412 -28.48 6.56 -5.08
CA GLU A 412 -27.92 7.88 -4.76
C GLU A 412 -26.65 8.21 -5.54
N ASP A 413 -25.87 7.21 -5.97
CA ASP A 413 -24.60 7.41 -6.68
C ASP A 413 -24.40 6.47 -7.88
N GLN A 414 -25.38 6.39 -8.77
CA GLN A 414 -25.39 5.45 -9.90
C GLN A 414 -24.11 5.51 -10.75
N LEU A 415 -23.56 6.71 -10.99
CA LEU A 415 -22.37 6.87 -11.83
C LEU A 415 -21.13 6.16 -11.23
N PHE A 416 -21.03 6.07 -9.90
CA PHE A 416 -19.96 5.31 -9.25
C PHE A 416 -20.02 3.83 -9.63
N PHE A 417 -21.21 3.24 -9.53
CA PHE A 417 -21.43 1.82 -9.81
C PHE A 417 -21.27 1.56 -11.32
N ARG A 418 -21.85 2.39 -12.18
CA ARG A 418 -21.69 2.29 -13.65
C ARG A 418 -20.22 2.30 -14.07
N ALA A 419 -19.43 3.24 -13.54
CA ALA A 419 -18.00 3.34 -13.86
C ALA A 419 -17.21 2.10 -13.39
N ALA A 420 -17.52 1.59 -12.20
CA ALA A 420 -16.87 0.38 -11.68
C ALA A 420 -17.27 -0.88 -12.46
N LEU A 421 -18.54 -1.01 -12.86
CA LEU A 421 -19.04 -2.12 -13.69
C LEU A 421 -18.42 -2.10 -15.09
N ALA A 422 -18.34 -0.92 -15.73
CA ALA A 422 -17.61 -0.75 -16.99
C ALA A 422 -16.14 -1.21 -16.85
N GLY A 423 -15.50 -0.93 -15.72
CA GLY A 423 -14.16 -1.43 -15.38
C GLY A 423 -14.03 -2.95 -15.43
N GLY A 424 -14.99 -3.68 -14.86
CA GLY A 424 -15.01 -5.14 -14.89
C GLY A 424 -15.27 -5.72 -16.29
N ALA A 425 -16.21 -5.12 -17.03
CA ALA A 425 -16.49 -5.53 -18.41
C ALA A 425 -15.27 -5.34 -19.32
N VAL A 426 -14.59 -4.19 -19.22
CA VAL A 426 -13.34 -3.94 -19.96
C VAL A 426 -12.24 -4.90 -19.54
N LEU A 427 -12.07 -5.16 -18.24
CA LEU A 427 -11.08 -6.14 -17.75
C LEU A 427 -11.28 -7.52 -18.39
N ALA A 428 -12.53 -7.99 -18.47
CA ALA A 428 -12.86 -9.27 -19.08
C ALA A 428 -12.64 -9.29 -20.60
N ALA A 429 -12.96 -8.20 -21.31
CA ALA A 429 -12.69 -8.07 -22.74
C ALA A 429 -11.19 -8.16 -23.03
N GLU A 430 -10.37 -7.41 -22.28
CA GLU A 430 -8.91 -7.45 -22.44
C GLU A 430 -8.35 -8.85 -22.09
N ALA A 431 -8.95 -9.58 -21.15
CA ALA A 431 -8.51 -10.96 -20.88
C ALA A 431 -8.78 -11.91 -22.05
N GLY A 432 -9.74 -11.59 -22.93
CA GLY A 432 -10.12 -12.40 -24.07
C GLY A 432 -9.34 -12.18 -25.36
N ASP A 433 -8.81 -10.98 -25.56
CA ASP A 433 -8.05 -10.60 -26.75
C ASP A 433 -6.61 -11.16 -26.78
N ALA A 434 -6.25 -12.04 -25.84
CA ALA A 434 -4.95 -12.71 -25.78
C ALA A 434 -4.84 -13.97 -26.68
N GLY A 435 -5.69 -14.06 -27.72
CA GLY A 435 -5.82 -15.21 -28.63
C GLY A 435 -5.24 -14.97 -30.01
#